data_AF-A0A9D8GS51-F1
#
_entry.id   AF-A0A9D8GS51-F1
#
_cell.length_a   1.000
_cell.length_b   1.000
_cell.length_c   1.000
_cell.angle_alpha   90.00
_cell.angle_beta   90.00
_cell.angle_gamma   90.00
#
_symmetry.space_group_name_H-M   'P 1'
#
loop_
_entity.id
_entity.type
_entity.pdbx_description
1 polymer ?
#
loop_
_entity_poly.entity_id
_entity_poly.type
_entity_poly.pdbx_seq_one_letter_code
_entity_poly.pdbx_strand_id
1 'polypeptide(L)'
;MAEGEPLPEFDLHASLLSLPWLCGPELGRAAAETAYLHPPRESRIKLGRLPRAKLRLGVYWAAMPGQPLDRQRSAPFRHFMALAGDPELLVFSLQGGVNQKDIQQFGAGGIVHDVGRGIFDFAEAATALAQLDLLISIDAPIAHLAAAMGMPTWVLTPPAVDWRWGAAVPPVRR
;
A
#
# COMPACT_ATOMS: atom_id res chain seq x y z
N MET A 1 11.31 -19.13 -8.85
CA MET A 1 12.07 -20.19 -8.19
C MET A 1 11.40 -20.42 -6.85
N ALA A 2 10.82 -21.60 -6.66
CA ALA A 2 10.31 -21.99 -5.35
C ALA A 2 11.48 -22.30 -4.42
N GLU A 3 11.24 -22.21 -3.11
CA GLU A 3 12.24 -22.57 -2.10
C GLU A 3 12.66 -24.04 -2.29
N GLY A 4 13.97 -24.29 -2.43
CA GLY A 4 14.53 -25.62 -2.64
C GLY A 4 14.74 -26.05 -4.09
N GLU A 5 14.37 -25.24 -5.07
CA GLU A 5 14.73 -25.50 -6.47
C GLU A 5 16.24 -25.24 -6.71
N PRO A 6 16.93 -26.08 -7.50
CA PRO A 6 18.32 -25.83 -7.88
C PRO A 6 18.42 -24.50 -8.62
N LEU A 7 19.38 -23.68 -8.20
CA LEU A 7 19.63 -22.38 -8.85
C LEU A 7 20.20 -22.61 -10.26
N PRO A 8 19.83 -21.78 -11.26
CA PRO A 8 20.51 -21.77 -12.55
C PRO A 8 21.98 -21.38 -12.37
N GLU A 9 22.83 -21.60 -13.38
CA GLU A 9 24.22 -21.11 -13.34
C GLU A 9 24.25 -19.58 -13.24
N PHE A 10 25.15 -19.05 -12.41
CA PHE A 10 25.37 -17.62 -12.22
C PHE A 10 26.84 -17.36 -11.88
N ASP A 11 27.34 -16.19 -12.27
CA ASP A 11 28.69 -15.75 -11.91
C ASP A 11 28.73 -15.05 -10.55
N LEU A 12 27.66 -14.34 -10.20
CA LEU A 12 27.54 -13.53 -8.99
C LEU A 12 26.13 -13.63 -8.40
N HIS A 13 26.04 -13.51 -7.08
CA HIS A 13 24.79 -13.47 -6.33
C HIS A 13 24.86 -12.35 -5.28
N ALA A 14 23.77 -11.60 -5.13
CA ALA A 14 23.62 -10.59 -4.10
C ALA A 14 22.21 -10.65 -3.48
N SER A 15 22.13 -10.35 -2.18
CA SER A 15 20.84 -10.12 -1.54
C SER A 15 20.19 -8.87 -2.12
N LEU A 16 18.87 -8.91 -2.31
CA LEU A 16 18.08 -7.78 -2.80
C LEU A 16 18.30 -6.53 -1.94
N LEU A 17 18.43 -6.69 -0.62
CA LEU A 17 18.63 -5.58 0.31
C LEU A 17 20.07 -5.00 0.27
N SER A 18 21.00 -5.68 -0.41
CA SER A 18 22.35 -5.15 -0.67
C SER A 18 22.43 -4.31 -1.94
N LEU A 19 21.42 -4.36 -2.83
CA LEU A 19 21.46 -3.64 -4.11
C LEU A 19 21.61 -2.12 -3.96
N PRO A 20 20.96 -1.42 -3.02
CA PRO A 20 21.18 0.01 -2.84
C PRO A 20 22.63 0.36 -2.50
N TRP A 21 23.32 -0.52 -1.77
CA TRP A 21 24.74 -0.33 -1.44
C TRP A 21 25.64 -0.64 -2.65
N LEU A 22 25.35 -1.72 -3.39
CA LEU A 22 26.13 -2.15 -4.56
C LEU A 22 25.98 -1.20 -5.76
N CYS A 23 24.77 -0.72 -6.03
CA CYS A 23 24.45 0.14 -7.17
C CYS A 23 24.63 1.64 -6.85
N GLY A 24 24.86 1.98 -5.57
CA GLY A 24 25.04 3.36 -5.14
C GLY A 24 23.77 4.21 -5.22
N PRO A 25 23.89 5.53 -4.98
CA PRO A 25 22.75 6.45 -4.84
C PRO A 25 21.92 6.65 -6.11
N GLU A 26 22.45 6.27 -7.29
CA GLU A 26 21.75 6.41 -8.57
C GLU A 26 20.56 5.46 -8.71
N LEU A 27 20.62 4.27 -8.08
CA LEU A 27 19.50 3.32 -8.06
C LEU A 27 18.25 3.94 -7.41
N GLY A 28 18.44 4.69 -6.33
CA GLY A 28 17.36 5.38 -5.62
C GLY A 28 16.71 6.50 -6.45
N ARG A 29 17.48 7.17 -7.32
CA ARG A 29 16.98 8.24 -8.19
C ARG A 29 16.16 7.69 -9.36
N ALA A 30 16.66 6.64 -10.01
CA ALA A 30 15.97 6.02 -11.15
C ALA A 30 14.59 5.44 -10.78
N ALA A 31 14.43 4.92 -9.56
CA ALA A 31 13.16 4.36 -9.07
C ALA A 31 12.10 5.42 -8.71
N ALA A 32 12.50 6.68 -8.50
CA ALA A 32 11.62 7.73 -8.00
C ALA A 32 10.86 8.49 -9.11
N GLU A 33 11.27 8.37 -10.37
CA GLU A 33 10.88 9.34 -11.40
C GLU A 33 9.80 8.84 -12.37
N THR A 34 9.51 7.54 -12.46
CA THR A 34 8.53 7.04 -13.46
C THR A 34 7.70 5.86 -12.96
N ALA A 35 6.39 5.91 -13.20
CA ALA A 35 5.51 4.76 -13.06
C ALA A 35 5.96 3.62 -13.98
N TYR A 36 6.14 2.42 -13.45
CA TYR A 36 6.61 1.25 -14.20
C TYR A 36 5.66 0.05 -14.14
N LEU A 37 4.57 0.14 -13.38
CA LEU A 37 3.47 -0.82 -13.42
C LEU A 37 2.20 -0.17 -13.96
N HIS A 38 1.45 -0.94 -14.73
CA HIS A 38 0.16 -0.54 -15.27
C HIS A 38 -0.91 -1.57 -14.88
N PRO A 39 -2.14 -1.12 -14.57
CA PRO A 39 -3.24 -2.03 -14.33
C PRO A 39 -3.56 -2.82 -15.61
N PRO A 40 -4.13 -4.03 -15.49
CA PRO A 40 -4.68 -4.73 -16.64
C PRO A 40 -5.76 -3.89 -17.32
N ARG A 41 -5.90 -4.04 -18.66
CA ARG A 41 -6.89 -3.29 -19.45
C ARG A 41 -8.32 -3.64 -19.07
N GLU A 42 -8.55 -4.89 -18.70
CA GLU A 42 -9.85 -5.39 -18.30
C GLU A 42 -9.97 -5.39 -16.77
N SER A 43 -11.15 -5.00 -16.29
CA SER A 43 -11.44 -5.01 -14.85
C SER A 43 -12.85 -5.40 -14.55
N ARG A 44 -12.98 -6.28 -13.55
CA ARG A 44 -14.23 -6.58 -12.89
C ARG A 44 -14.56 -5.60 -11.76
N ILE A 45 -13.55 -4.90 -11.23
CA ILE A 45 -13.72 -3.93 -10.15
C ILE A 45 -14.08 -2.57 -10.76
N LYS A 46 -15.23 -2.03 -10.38
CA LYS A 46 -15.68 -0.69 -10.74
C LYS A 46 -16.00 0.09 -9.48
N LEU A 47 -15.23 1.15 -9.23
CA LEU A 47 -15.49 2.03 -8.11
C LEU A 47 -16.64 2.98 -8.48
N GLY A 48 -17.57 3.15 -7.55
CA GLY A 48 -18.66 4.11 -7.70
C GLY A 48 -18.15 5.54 -7.81
N ARG A 49 -19.03 6.44 -8.24
CA ARG A 49 -18.81 7.89 -8.22
C ARG A 49 -20.02 8.56 -7.59
N LEU A 50 -19.78 9.61 -6.82
CA LEU A 50 -20.82 10.49 -6.31
C LEU A 50 -20.61 11.89 -6.91
N PRO A 51 -21.67 12.58 -7.40
CA PRO A 51 -21.51 13.89 -8.04
C PRO A 51 -20.84 14.96 -7.19
N ARG A 52 -20.97 14.88 -5.86
CA ARG A 52 -20.36 15.83 -4.91
C ARG A 52 -18.94 15.46 -4.49
N ALA A 53 -18.53 14.22 -4.71
CA ALA A 53 -17.20 13.77 -4.33
C ALA A 53 -16.16 14.29 -5.35
N LYS A 54 -15.16 14.99 -4.84
CA LYS A 54 -14.02 15.51 -5.62
C LYS A 54 -12.83 14.57 -5.61
N LEU A 55 -12.71 13.74 -4.57
CA LEU A 55 -11.58 12.84 -4.38
C LEU A 55 -12.06 11.42 -4.02
N ARG A 56 -11.55 10.43 -4.74
CA ARG A 56 -11.70 9.01 -4.43
C ARG A 56 -10.49 8.55 -3.62
N LEU A 57 -10.72 8.31 -2.33
CA LEU A 57 -9.70 7.99 -1.36
C LEU A 57 -9.67 6.49 -1.07
N GLY A 58 -8.56 5.83 -1.34
CA GLY A 58 -8.29 4.47 -0.87
C GLY A 58 -7.73 4.47 0.55
N VAL A 59 -8.17 3.52 1.37
CA VAL A 59 -7.63 3.30 2.72
C VAL A 59 -7.23 1.84 2.95
N TYR A 60 -6.11 1.63 3.62
CA TYR A 60 -5.61 0.31 4.06
C TYR A 60 -4.89 0.45 5.40
N TRP A 61 -5.41 -0.16 6.47
CA TRP A 61 -5.03 0.24 7.84
C TRP A 61 -4.39 -0.87 8.67
N ALA A 62 -4.50 -2.14 8.27
CA ALA A 62 -4.09 -3.23 9.13
C ALA A 62 -3.23 -4.26 8.40
N ALA A 63 -2.13 -4.63 9.06
CA ALA A 63 -1.26 -5.72 8.66
C ALA A 63 -1.94 -7.07 8.91
N MET A 64 -1.30 -8.14 8.44
CA MET A 64 -1.80 -9.49 8.68
C MET A 64 -1.76 -9.83 10.18
N PRO A 65 -2.89 -10.23 10.78
CA PRO A 65 -2.93 -10.60 12.18
C PRO A 65 -2.05 -11.81 12.49
N GLY A 66 -1.50 -11.84 13.71
CA GLY A 66 -0.66 -12.94 14.19
C GLY A 66 0.83 -12.78 13.87
N GLN A 67 1.21 -11.76 13.09
CA GLN A 67 2.62 -11.40 12.91
C GLN A 67 3.14 -10.64 14.15
N PRO A 68 4.37 -10.88 14.62
CA PRO A 68 4.92 -10.26 15.83
C PRO A 68 4.85 -8.72 15.84
N LEU A 69 4.88 -8.10 14.67
CA LEU A 69 4.87 -6.64 14.48
C LEU A 69 3.52 -6.09 14.01
N ASP A 70 2.46 -6.89 13.95
CA ASP A 70 1.14 -6.46 13.46
C ASP A 70 0.66 -5.18 14.15
N ARG A 71 0.62 -5.17 15.50
CA ARG A 71 0.19 -3.99 16.27
C ARG A 71 1.02 -2.73 16.00
N GLN A 72 2.31 -2.88 15.68
CA GLN A 72 3.21 -1.76 15.43
C GLN A 72 3.08 -1.25 13.99
N ARG A 73 2.65 -2.12 13.06
CA ARG A 73 2.51 -1.81 11.63
C ARG A 73 1.09 -1.46 11.23
N SER A 74 0.12 -1.68 12.11
CA SER A 74 -1.29 -1.36 11.91
C SER A 74 -1.65 0.01 12.51
N ALA A 75 -2.53 0.74 11.83
CA ALA A 75 -3.13 1.97 12.29
C ALA A 75 -4.60 1.72 12.71
N PRO A 76 -5.07 2.28 13.83
CA PRO A 76 -6.47 2.13 14.22
C PRO A 76 -7.44 2.67 13.16
N PHE A 77 -8.43 1.86 12.74
CA PHE A 77 -9.42 2.23 11.71
C PHE A 77 -10.14 3.55 12.00
N ARG A 78 -10.40 3.86 13.28
CA ARG A 78 -11.01 5.13 13.71
C ARG A 78 -10.30 6.39 13.19
N HIS A 79 -9.00 6.33 12.90
CA HIS A 79 -8.29 7.49 12.36
C HIS A 79 -8.68 7.80 10.91
N PHE A 80 -9.09 6.79 10.15
CA PHE A 80 -9.58 6.93 8.79
C PHE A 80 -11.04 7.39 8.77
N MET A 81 -11.82 7.08 9.81
CA MET A 81 -13.20 7.56 9.92
C MET A 81 -13.33 9.08 9.96
N ALA A 82 -12.32 9.78 10.51
CA ALA A 82 -12.30 11.24 10.50
C ALA A 82 -12.36 11.83 9.08
N LEU A 83 -11.92 11.08 8.07
CA LEU A 83 -11.96 11.46 6.66
C LEU A 83 -13.31 11.10 6.01
N ALA A 84 -13.99 10.05 6.47
CA ALA A 84 -15.21 9.55 5.85
C ALA A 84 -16.47 10.42 6.11
N GLY A 85 -16.35 11.49 6.92
CA GLY A 85 -17.43 12.45 7.16
C GLY A 85 -17.50 13.61 6.17
N ASP A 86 -16.50 13.77 5.30
CA ASP A 86 -16.44 14.86 4.32
C ASP A 86 -17.23 14.51 3.06
N PRO A 87 -18.25 15.30 2.66
CA PRO A 87 -19.03 15.04 1.45
C PRO A 87 -18.24 15.17 0.14
N GLU A 88 -17.05 15.77 0.16
CA GLU A 88 -16.15 15.86 -0.99
C GLU A 88 -15.25 14.63 -1.14
N LEU A 89 -15.24 13.73 -0.15
CA LEU A 89 -14.45 12.51 -0.14
C LEU A 89 -15.34 11.28 -0.37
N LEU A 90 -14.94 10.42 -1.30
CA LEU A 90 -15.51 9.10 -1.47
C LEU A 90 -14.50 8.06 -1.02
N VAL A 91 -14.74 7.43 0.13
CA VAL A 91 -13.77 6.55 0.78
C VAL A 91 -14.01 5.08 0.38
N PHE A 92 -12.96 4.43 -0.11
CA PHE A 92 -12.92 3.02 -0.47
C PHE A 92 -11.93 2.27 0.41
N SER A 93 -12.39 1.23 1.09
CA SER A 93 -11.52 0.29 1.77
C SER A 93 -10.94 -0.71 0.77
N LEU A 94 -9.62 -0.77 0.69
CA LEU A 94 -8.89 -1.84 -0.01
C LEU A 94 -8.39 -2.92 0.96
N GLN A 95 -8.70 -2.79 2.26
CA GLN A 95 -8.35 -3.79 3.27
C GLN A 95 -9.06 -5.11 2.96
N GLY A 96 -8.29 -6.19 2.89
CA GLY A 96 -8.80 -7.55 2.79
C GLY A 96 -8.73 -8.30 4.13
N GLY A 97 -9.36 -9.48 4.17
CA GLY A 97 -9.24 -10.44 5.26
C GLY A 97 -9.95 -10.02 6.54
N VAL A 98 -9.49 -10.54 7.69
CA VAL A 98 -10.24 -10.46 8.95
C VAL A 98 -10.46 -9.04 9.48
N ASN A 99 -9.63 -8.08 9.07
CA ASN A 99 -9.72 -6.69 9.53
C ASN A 99 -10.81 -5.90 8.79
N GLN A 100 -11.41 -6.45 7.72
CA GLN A 100 -12.60 -5.87 7.08
C GLN A 100 -13.79 -5.70 8.02
N LYS A 101 -13.86 -6.54 9.07
CA LYS A 101 -14.90 -6.44 10.11
C LYS A 101 -14.92 -5.08 10.79
N ASP A 102 -13.80 -4.35 10.82
CA ASP A 102 -13.70 -3.05 11.47
C ASP A 102 -14.70 -2.06 10.85
N ILE A 103 -14.95 -2.13 9.54
CA ILE A 103 -15.95 -1.26 8.86
C ILE A 103 -17.34 -1.44 9.50
N GLN A 104 -17.74 -2.68 9.76
CA GLN A 104 -19.03 -2.98 10.38
C GLN A 104 -19.03 -2.67 11.87
N GLN A 105 -17.96 -3.00 12.59
CA GLN A 105 -17.83 -2.74 14.03
C GLN A 105 -17.91 -1.25 14.37
N PHE A 106 -17.42 -0.39 13.48
CA PHE A 106 -17.50 1.06 13.62
C PHE A 106 -18.74 1.68 12.94
N GLY A 107 -19.65 0.87 12.38
CA GLY A 107 -20.86 1.36 11.72
C GLY A 107 -20.60 2.16 10.44
N ALA A 108 -19.45 1.98 9.81
CA ALA A 108 -18.98 2.78 8.68
C ALA A 108 -19.47 2.28 7.30
N GLY A 109 -20.29 1.22 7.24
CA GLY A 109 -20.74 0.62 5.98
C GLY A 109 -21.56 1.54 5.06
N GLY A 110 -22.10 2.65 5.59
CA GLY A 110 -22.79 3.67 4.79
C GLY A 110 -21.88 4.76 4.20
N ILE A 111 -20.63 4.85 4.66
CA ILE A 111 -19.69 5.95 4.32
C ILE A 111 -18.33 5.44 3.80
N VAL A 112 -17.98 4.18 4.06
CA VAL A 112 -16.80 3.51 3.53
C VAL A 112 -17.23 2.34 2.65
N HIS A 113 -16.86 2.39 1.37
CA HIS A 113 -17.16 1.35 0.41
C HIS A 113 -16.13 0.22 0.52
N ASP A 114 -16.56 -0.98 0.92
CA ASP A 114 -15.69 -2.15 1.08
C ASP A 114 -15.40 -2.83 -0.26
N VAL A 115 -14.29 -2.45 -0.89
CA VAL A 115 -13.83 -2.99 -2.18
C VAL A 115 -12.93 -4.22 -1.97
N GLY A 116 -12.22 -4.28 -0.84
CA GLY A 116 -11.23 -5.32 -0.56
C GLY A 116 -11.76 -6.76 -0.62
N ARG A 117 -13.09 -6.95 -0.52
CA ARG A 117 -13.73 -8.27 -0.67
C ARG A 117 -13.62 -8.85 -2.09
N GLY A 118 -13.47 -7.98 -3.09
CA GLY A 118 -13.36 -8.34 -4.49
C GLY A 118 -11.94 -8.36 -5.04
N ILE A 119 -10.92 -8.21 -4.17
CA ILE A 119 -9.51 -8.19 -4.55
C ILE A 119 -8.87 -9.51 -4.11
N PHE A 120 -8.50 -10.35 -5.08
CA PHE A 120 -7.90 -11.66 -4.87
C PHE A 120 -6.42 -11.72 -5.28
N ASP A 121 -5.98 -10.79 -6.12
CA ASP A 121 -4.60 -10.69 -6.58
C ASP A 121 -4.13 -9.23 -6.77
N PHE A 122 -2.86 -9.06 -7.12
CA PHE A 122 -2.29 -7.74 -7.37
C PHE A 122 -2.79 -7.09 -8.66
N ALA A 123 -3.27 -7.85 -9.65
CA ALA A 123 -3.81 -7.28 -10.88
C ALA A 123 -5.18 -6.60 -10.61
N GLU A 124 -6.01 -7.23 -9.79
CA GLU A 124 -7.25 -6.65 -9.29
C GLU A 124 -7.01 -5.47 -8.37
N ALA A 125 -6.03 -5.58 -7.46
CA ALA A 125 -5.62 -4.47 -6.61
C ALA A 125 -5.17 -3.27 -7.46
N ALA A 126 -4.33 -3.49 -8.47
CA ALA A 126 -3.89 -2.46 -9.40
C ALA A 126 -5.07 -1.79 -10.09
N THR A 127 -6.11 -2.55 -10.44
CA THR A 127 -7.25 -1.96 -11.14
C THR A 127 -8.17 -1.17 -10.23
N ALA A 128 -8.28 -1.55 -8.95
CA ALA A 128 -8.93 -0.73 -7.95
C ALA A 128 -8.15 0.58 -7.72
N LEU A 129 -6.82 0.49 -7.57
CA LEU A 129 -5.93 1.63 -7.39
C LEU A 129 -6.00 2.63 -8.56
N ALA A 130 -6.03 2.15 -9.80
CA ALA A 130 -6.14 3.00 -10.99
C ALA A 130 -7.43 3.86 -11.05
N GLN A 131 -8.41 3.54 -10.20
CA GLN A 131 -9.67 4.29 -10.07
C GLN A 131 -9.69 5.20 -8.85
N LEU A 132 -8.59 5.34 -8.12
CA LEU A 132 -8.45 6.24 -6.99
C LEU A 132 -7.63 7.47 -7.36
N ASP A 133 -7.78 8.51 -6.55
CA ASP A 133 -7.01 9.75 -6.69
C ASP A 133 -5.90 9.84 -5.63
N LEU A 134 -6.06 9.13 -4.49
CA LEU A 134 -5.09 9.02 -3.41
C LEU A 134 -5.25 7.68 -2.67
N LEU A 135 -4.15 7.08 -2.23
CA LEU A 135 -4.14 5.99 -1.23
C LEU A 135 -3.49 6.48 0.06
N ILE A 136 -4.15 6.23 1.19
CA ILE A 136 -3.53 6.29 2.51
C ILE A 136 -3.44 4.86 3.03
N SER A 137 -2.21 4.38 3.22
CA SER A 137 -1.94 3.00 3.59
C SER A 137 -0.94 2.95 4.74
N ILE A 138 -0.92 1.86 5.50
CA ILE A 138 0.29 1.46 6.26
C ILE A 138 1.38 0.94 5.30
N ASP A 139 2.59 0.66 5.79
CA ASP A 139 3.63 -0.04 5.00
C ASP A 139 3.22 -1.50 4.71
N ALA A 140 2.46 -1.65 3.63
CA ALA A 140 1.91 -2.90 3.11
C ALA A 140 2.13 -3.01 1.59
N PRO A 141 2.09 -4.22 1.01
CA PRO A 141 2.33 -4.42 -0.43
C PRO A 141 1.51 -3.53 -1.35
N ILE A 142 0.28 -3.18 -0.95
CA ILE A 142 -0.60 -2.30 -1.74
C ILE A 142 -0.05 -0.87 -1.89
N ALA A 143 0.69 -0.37 -0.90
CA ALA A 143 1.33 0.95 -0.97
C ALA A 143 2.45 0.96 -2.01
N HIS A 144 3.25 -0.12 -2.05
CA HIS A 144 4.32 -0.29 -3.03
C HIS A 144 3.77 -0.46 -4.45
N LEU A 145 2.67 -1.21 -4.60
CA LEU A 145 1.98 -1.33 -5.88
C LEU A 145 1.46 0.04 -6.38
N ALA A 146 0.82 0.82 -5.51
CA ALA A 146 0.32 2.14 -5.84
C ALA A 146 1.46 3.10 -6.25
N ALA A 147 2.57 3.10 -5.51
CA ALA A 147 3.74 3.90 -5.83
C ALA A 147 4.38 3.48 -7.18
N ALA A 148 4.49 2.18 -7.45
CA ALA A 148 4.99 1.66 -8.72
C ALA A 148 4.10 2.03 -9.93
N MET A 149 2.82 2.28 -9.69
CA MET A 149 1.87 2.80 -10.68
C MET A 149 1.89 4.33 -10.83
N GLY A 150 2.75 5.03 -10.06
CA GLY A 150 2.81 6.50 -10.05
C GLY A 150 1.62 7.16 -9.37
N MET A 151 0.88 6.44 -8.53
CA MET A 151 -0.29 6.96 -7.84
C MET A 151 0.13 7.75 -6.59
N PRO A 152 -0.47 8.93 -6.32
CA PRO A 152 -0.30 9.61 -5.05
C PRO A 152 -0.59 8.65 -3.88
N THR A 153 0.41 8.44 -3.03
CA THR A 153 0.36 7.44 -1.96
C THR A 153 0.98 8.02 -0.70
N TRP A 154 0.22 8.01 0.40
CA TRP A 154 0.69 8.38 1.73
C TRP A 154 0.82 7.12 2.58
N VAL A 155 2.04 6.90 3.11
CA VAL A 155 2.34 5.72 3.91
C VAL A 155 2.50 6.10 5.37
N LEU A 156 1.62 5.57 6.21
CA LEU A 156 1.72 5.66 7.66
C LEU A 156 2.80 4.69 8.13
N THR A 157 3.87 5.24 8.70
CA THR A 157 5.00 4.47 9.20
C THR A 157 5.06 4.51 10.73
N PRO A 158 5.53 3.43 11.37
CA PRO A 158 5.83 3.48 12.80
C PRO A 158 7.00 4.43 13.07
N PRO A 159 7.15 4.93 14.31
CA PRO A 159 8.27 5.80 14.68
C PRO A 159 9.64 5.20 14.39
N ALA A 160 9.79 3.88 14.57
CA ALA A 160 10.97 3.13 14.12
C ALA A 160 10.75 2.69 12.67
N VAL A 161 10.94 3.64 11.75
CA VAL A 161 10.67 3.40 10.33
C VAL A 161 11.79 2.58 9.66
N ASP A 162 11.41 1.75 8.70
CA ASP A 162 12.33 1.03 7.83
C ASP A 162 13.23 2.00 7.04
N TRP A 163 14.50 1.64 6.87
CA TRP A 163 15.52 2.45 6.19
C TRP A 163 15.08 2.91 4.79
N ARG A 164 14.22 2.14 4.11
CA ARG A 164 13.67 2.45 2.77
C ARG A 164 12.89 3.77 2.74
N TRP A 165 12.35 4.22 3.87
CA TRP A 165 11.59 5.46 3.96
C TRP A 165 12.42 6.66 4.44
N GLY A 166 13.74 6.49 4.59
CA GLY A 166 14.67 7.61 4.73
C GLY A 166 14.56 8.41 6.04
N ALA A 167 14.12 7.83 7.16
CA ALA A 167 14.28 8.53 8.44
C ALA A 167 15.76 8.87 8.66
N ALA A 168 15.99 10.10 9.14
CA ALA A 168 17.30 10.59 9.50
C ALA A 168 18.01 9.54 10.36
N VAL A 169 19.08 8.94 9.81
CA VAL A 169 20.01 8.13 10.58
C VAL A 169 20.54 9.07 11.66
N PRO A 170 20.29 8.84 12.96
CA PRO A 170 20.94 9.65 13.99
C PRO A 170 22.46 9.50 13.79
N PRO A 171 23.23 10.60 13.83
CA PRO A 171 24.65 10.53 13.51
C PRO A 171 25.32 9.48 14.40
N VAL A 172 25.98 8.52 13.77
CA VAL A 172 26.82 7.53 14.46
C VAL A 172 27.90 8.34 15.18
N ARG A 173 27.83 8.38 16.52
CA ARG A 173 28.95 8.91 17.32
C ARG A 173 30.13 7.98 17.07
N ARG A 174 31.11 8.45 16.30
CA ARG A 174 32.47 7.91 16.28
C ARG A 174 33.17 8.28 17.57
#